data_AF-K2DU58-F1
#
_entry.id   AF-K2DU58-F1
#
_cell.length_a   1.000
_cell.length_b   1.000
_cell.length_c   1.000
_cell.angle_alpha   90.00
_cell.angle_beta   90.00
_cell.angle_gamma   90.00
#
_symmetry.space_group_name_H-M   'P 1'
#
loop_
_entity.id
_entity.type
_entity.pdbx_description
1 polymer ?
#
loop_
_entity_poly.entity_id
_entity_poly.type
_entity_poly.pdbx_seq_one_letter_code
_entity_poly.pdbx_strand_id
1 'polypeptide(L)'
;GNLVDNGYLKNDVGGFIDPLRSLGLFSLQHIPTNFYYYFLASVEPITSNISVHLKFPYIKYSEWGLSLLFVAPFFLYSVRSLKKTTGYLKSLWLVVVVTLFVQLSYYAPGWVQFGPRYTADFMPILYLLTLYALNRPKLTGFQKILITVSSLFNVYLLTTHILLQG
;
A
#
# COMPACT_ATOMS: atom_id res chain seq x y z
N GLY A 1 -2.41 -32.61 2.87
CA GLY A 1 -3.35 -31.47 2.89
C GLY A 1 -4.53 -31.83 2.01
N ASN A 2 -5.73 -31.42 2.40
CA ASN A 2 -6.93 -31.44 1.53
C ASN A 2 -6.97 -30.14 0.71
N LEU A 3 -7.80 -30.07 -0.34
CA LEU A 3 -8.02 -28.88 -1.18
C LEU A 3 -8.44 -27.62 -0.40
N VAL A 4 -8.89 -27.79 0.84
CA VAL A 4 -9.33 -26.71 1.77
C VAL A 4 -8.34 -26.50 2.93
N ASP A 5 -7.34 -27.37 3.07
CA ASP A 5 -6.31 -27.29 4.12
C ASP A 5 -5.02 -26.72 3.52
N ASN A 6 -4.98 -25.39 3.45
CA ASN A 6 -3.96 -24.63 2.73
C ASN A 6 -2.66 -24.45 3.55
N GLY A 7 -2.51 -25.11 4.70
CA GLY A 7 -1.39 -24.87 5.64
C GLY A 7 -1.44 -23.51 6.36
N TYR A 8 -2.08 -22.49 5.79
CA TYR A 8 -2.29 -21.17 6.40
C TYR A 8 -3.11 -21.19 7.70
N LEU A 9 -3.97 -22.20 7.88
CA LEU A 9 -4.69 -22.42 9.14
C LEU A 9 -3.77 -22.95 10.26
N LYS A 10 -2.62 -23.53 9.91
CA LYS A 10 -1.69 -24.20 10.81
C LYS A 10 -0.39 -23.42 11.03
N ASN A 11 -0.13 -22.43 10.18
CA ASN A 11 1.03 -21.55 10.35
C ASN A 11 0.89 -20.74 11.64
N ASP A 12 1.98 -20.67 12.40
CA ASP A 12 2.10 -19.70 13.48
C ASP A 12 2.14 -18.30 12.85
N VAL A 13 1.12 -17.50 13.15
CA VAL A 13 1.06 -16.10 12.75
C VAL A 13 1.15 -15.33 14.06
N GLY A 14 2.26 -14.60 14.25
CA GLY A 14 2.56 -13.92 15.52
C GLY A 14 1.38 -13.14 16.10
N GLY A 15 1.37 -12.98 17.43
CA GLY A 15 0.16 -12.75 18.24
C GLY A 15 -0.76 -11.57 17.86
N PHE A 16 -0.30 -10.57 17.10
CA PHE A 16 -1.20 -9.50 16.62
C PHE A 16 -2.10 -9.92 15.44
N ILE A 17 -1.71 -10.95 14.69
CA ILE A 17 -2.44 -11.43 13.50
C ILE A 17 -3.40 -12.58 13.85
N ASP A 18 -3.12 -13.33 14.92
CA ASP A 18 -3.95 -14.44 15.39
C ASP A 18 -5.44 -14.09 15.58
N PRO A 19 -5.79 -12.97 16.23
CA PRO A 19 -7.19 -12.55 16.36
C PRO A 19 -7.84 -12.28 15.01
N LEU A 20 -7.12 -11.67 14.06
CA LEU A 20 -7.64 -11.41 12.71
C LEU A 20 -7.87 -12.71 11.96
N ARG A 21 -6.96 -13.68 12.07
CA ARG A 21 -7.12 -14.99 11.44
C ARG A 21 -8.33 -15.76 12.00
N SER A 22 -8.66 -15.58 13.28
CA SER A 22 -9.82 -16.21 13.91
C SER A 22 -11.16 -15.81 13.26
N LEU A 23 -11.21 -14.63 12.61
CA LEU A 23 -12.36 -14.17 11.84
C LEU A 23 -12.49 -14.85 10.46
N GLY A 24 -11.55 -15.74 10.13
CA GLY A 24 -11.39 -16.39 8.84
C GLY A 24 -10.31 -15.74 7.97
N LEU A 25 -9.74 -16.53 7.06
CA LEU A 25 -8.73 -16.05 6.10
C LEU A 25 -9.25 -14.91 5.22
N PHE A 26 -10.53 -15.01 4.84
CA PHE A 26 -11.25 -13.96 4.13
C PHE A 26 -12.50 -13.58 4.94
N SER A 27 -12.63 -12.29 5.24
CA SER A 27 -13.78 -11.73 5.95
C SER A 27 -13.96 -10.26 5.57
N LEU A 28 -15.21 -9.84 5.39
CA LEU A 28 -15.54 -8.43 5.14
C LEU A 28 -15.16 -7.54 6.34
N GLN A 29 -15.02 -8.12 7.53
CA GLN A 29 -14.58 -7.42 8.73
C GLN A 29 -13.13 -6.91 8.64
N HIS A 30 -12.32 -7.47 7.73
CA HIS A 30 -10.94 -7.03 7.48
C HIS A 30 -10.87 -5.75 6.62
N ILE A 31 -11.92 -5.47 5.84
CA ILE A 31 -11.94 -4.38 4.86
C ILE A 31 -11.66 -3.02 5.50
N PRO A 32 -12.29 -2.60 6.61
CA PRO A 32 -12.04 -1.28 7.18
C PRO A 32 -10.57 -1.05 7.57
N THR A 33 -9.96 -2.03 8.24
CA THR A 33 -8.56 -1.97 8.69
C THR A 33 -7.61 -1.99 7.50
N ASN A 34 -7.80 -2.91 6.55
CA ASN A 34 -6.96 -2.99 5.37
C ASN A 34 -7.09 -1.73 4.50
N PHE A 35 -8.30 -1.19 4.36
CA PHE A 35 -8.55 0.04 3.61
C PHE A 35 -7.81 1.22 4.25
N TYR A 36 -7.85 1.34 5.58
CA TYR A 36 -7.09 2.35 6.29
C TYR A 36 -5.58 2.26 5.97
N TYR A 37 -4.97 1.09 6.12
CA TYR A 37 -3.53 0.94 5.84
C TYR A 37 -3.17 1.10 4.36
N TYR A 38 -4.07 0.72 3.45
CA TYR A 38 -3.83 0.83 2.01
C TYR A 38 -3.89 2.27 1.51
N PHE A 39 -4.83 3.07 2.02
CA PHE A 39 -5.16 4.36 1.41
C PHE A 39 -5.01 5.56 2.34
N LEU A 40 -5.11 5.38 3.66
CA LEU A 40 -5.20 6.48 4.61
C LEU A 40 -4.02 6.59 5.58
N ALA A 41 -3.36 5.47 5.90
CA ALA A 41 -2.24 5.46 6.84
C ALA A 41 -1.11 6.39 6.39
N SER A 42 -0.73 7.32 7.27
CA SER A 42 0.31 8.31 7.04
C SER A 42 1.58 7.98 7.80
N VAL A 43 2.54 8.90 7.75
CA VAL A 43 3.72 8.87 8.62
C VAL A 43 3.35 9.22 10.07
N GLU A 44 4.17 8.73 11.00
CA GLU A 44 4.11 8.99 12.44
C GLU A 44 5.25 9.94 12.84
N PRO A 45 5.02 10.92 13.73
CA PRO A 45 6.09 11.78 14.22
C PRO A 45 7.06 11.02 15.13
N ILE A 46 8.34 11.42 15.09
CA ILE A 46 9.38 10.97 16.01
C ILE A 46 9.59 12.08 17.04
N THR A 47 9.20 11.82 18.29
CA THR A 47 9.35 12.75 19.42
C THR A 47 10.43 12.29 20.39
N SER A 48 10.93 13.21 21.21
CA SER A 48 11.79 12.89 22.33
C SER A 48 10.97 12.28 23.49
N ASN A 49 11.60 11.44 24.32
CA ASN A 49 10.99 10.93 25.56
C ASN A 49 10.75 12.02 26.61
N ILE A 50 11.35 13.20 26.41
CA ILE A 50 11.38 14.30 27.40
C ILE A 50 10.53 15.49 26.92
N SER A 51 10.18 15.59 25.64
CA SER A 51 9.42 16.71 25.10
C SER A 51 8.61 16.35 23.86
N VAL A 52 7.58 17.15 23.59
CA VAL A 52 6.74 17.05 22.38
C VAL A 52 7.45 17.54 21.11
N HIS A 53 8.73 17.96 21.21
CA HIS A 53 9.49 18.41 20.06
C HIS A 53 9.89 17.24 19.16
N LEU A 54 9.81 17.47 17.85
CA LEU A 54 10.26 16.51 16.85
C LEU A 54 11.78 16.36 16.92
N LYS A 55 12.25 15.11 16.88
CA LYS A 55 13.68 14.76 16.86
C LYS A 55 14.01 14.18 15.49
N PHE A 56 15.10 14.63 14.85
CA PHE A 56 15.57 14.04 13.60
C PHE A 56 15.77 12.51 13.75
N PRO A 57 15.27 11.67 12.83
CA PRO A 57 14.74 11.98 11.49
C PRO A 57 13.21 12.25 11.44
N TYR A 58 12.66 12.96 12.42
CA TYR A 58 11.36 13.66 12.50
C TYR A 58 10.07 12.86 12.27
N ILE A 59 10.02 11.93 11.32
CA ILE A 59 8.88 11.12 10.94
C ILE A 59 9.35 9.71 10.57
N LYS A 60 8.54 8.70 10.88
CA LYS A 60 8.72 7.29 10.49
C LYS A 60 7.42 6.76 9.87
N TYR A 61 7.46 5.58 9.28
CA TYR A 61 6.24 4.87 8.91
C TYR A 61 5.87 3.84 9.99
N SER A 62 4.59 3.49 10.06
CA SER A 62 4.08 2.47 10.98
C SER A 62 4.50 1.08 10.51
N GLU A 63 4.81 0.16 11.42
CA GLU A 63 5.15 -1.24 11.05
C GLU A 63 4.00 -1.98 10.36
N TRP A 64 2.77 -1.51 10.58
CA TRP A 64 1.56 -1.97 9.94
C TRP A 64 1.41 -1.54 8.48
N GLY A 65 2.17 -0.53 8.05
CA GLY A 65 2.23 -0.08 6.67
C GLY A 65 2.09 1.43 6.50
N LEU A 66 2.23 1.85 5.24
CA LEU A 66 2.07 3.22 4.78
C LEU A 66 1.14 3.20 3.56
N SER A 67 0.27 4.19 3.42
CA SER A 67 -0.64 4.25 2.29
C SER A 67 0.10 4.26 0.95
N LEU A 68 -0.47 3.55 -0.04
CA LEU A 68 0.01 3.54 -1.42
C LEU A 68 0.09 4.96 -1.99
N LEU A 69 -0.76 5.86 -1.54
CA LEU A 69 -0.79 7.25 -2.01
C LEU A 69 0.40 8.07 -1.50
N PHE A 70 0.98 7.70 -0.36
CA PHE A 70 2.23 8.29 0.12
C PHE A 70 3.44 7.66 -0.58
N VAL A 71 3.43 6.33 -0.73
CA VAL A 71 4.52 5.59 -1.37
C VAL A 71 4.64 5.94 -2.85
N ALA A 72 3.51 6.04 -3.56
CA ALA A 72 3.46 6.18 -5.01
C ALA A 72 2.26 7.05 -5.46
N PRO A 73 2.23 8.35 -5.12
CA PRO A 73 1.13 9.27 -5.48
C PRO A 73 0.90 9.37 -6.99
N PHE A 74 1.90 9.03 -7.82
CA PHE A 74 1.74 9.02 -9.27
C PHE A 74 0.70 8.00 -9.75
N PHE A 75 0.38 6.96 -8.98
CA PHE A 75 -0.71 6.05 -9.33
C PHE A 75 -2.08 6.72 -9.35
N LEU A 76 -2.26 7.89 -8.73
CA LEU A 76 -3.50 8.68 -8.86
C LEU A 76 -3.78 9.10 -10.30
N TYR A 77 -2.76 9.17 -11.17
CA TYR A 77 -2.97 9.43 -12.59
C TYR A 77 -3.76 8.32 -13.26
N SER A 78 -3.67 7.06 -12.80
CA SER A 78 -4.44 5.94 -13.34
C SER A 78 -5.93 6.27 -13.43
N VAL A 79 -6.50 6.96 -12.43
CA VAL A 79 -7.92 7.33 -12.37
C VAL A 79 -8.38 8.11 -13.61
N ARG A 80 -7.48 8.87 -14.26
CA ARG A 80 -7.82 9.59 -15.50
C ARG A 80 -8.11 8.64 -16.66
N SER A 81 -7.60 7.41 -16.64
CA SER A 81 -7.94 6.38 -17.62
C SER A 81 -9.41 5.95 -17.55
N LEU A 82 -10.10 6.11 -16.40
CA LEU A 82 -11.53 5.80 -16.27
C LEU A 82 -12.41 6.71 -17.15
N LYS A 83 -11.93 7.91 -17.50
CA LYS A 83 -12.63 8.83 -18.41
C LYS A 83 -12.67 8.31 -19.85
N LYS A 84 -11.89 7.28 -20.16
CA LYS A 84 -11.81 6.69 -21.50
C LYS A 84 -12.84 5.59 -21.62
N THR A 85 -13.55 5.56 -22.74
CA THR A 85 -14.66 4.63 -22.96
C THR A 85 -14.23 3.27 -23.50
N THR A 86 -12.93 3.06 -23.75
CA THR A 86 -12.36 1.83 -24.31
C THR A 86 -12.64 0.62 -23.41
N GLY A 87 -13.26 -0.42 -23.96
CA GLY A 87 -13.61 -1.65 -23.22
C GLY A 87 -12.42 -2.32 -22.53
N TYR A 88 -11.27 -2.36 -23.20
CA TYR A 88 -10.03 -2.91 -22.63
C TYR A 88 -9.62 -2.26 -21.30
N LEU A 89 -9.71 -0.93 -21.18
CA LEU A 89 -9.35 -0.23 -19.95
C LEU A 89 -10.32 -0.53 -18.81
N LYS A 90 -11.60 -0.72 -19.13
CA LYS A 90 -12.60 -1.15 -18.15
C LYS A 90 -12.29 -2.55 -17.63
N SER A 91 -11.87 -3.47 -18.50
CA SER A 91 -11.45 -4.81 -18.09
C SER A 91 -10.22 -4.77 -17.17
N LEU A 92 -9.22 -3.93 -17.46
CA LEU A 92 -8.07 -3.75 -16.57
C LEU A 92 -8.47 -3.20 -15.20
N TRP A 93 -9.36 -2.21 -15.15
CA TRP A 93 -9.89 -1.68 -13.89
C TRP A 93 -10.69 -2.72 -13.11
N LEU A 94 -11.48 -3.54 -13.80
CA LEU A 94 -12.21 -4.64 -13.17
C LEU A 94 -11.22 -5.60 -12.49
N VAL A 95 -10.12 -5.97 -13.16
CA VAL A 95 -9.09 -6.81 -12.54
C VAL A 95 -8.49 -6.15 -11.31
N VAL A 96 -8.13 -4.86 -11.38
CA VAL A 96 -7.61 -4.11 -10.21
C VAL A 96 -8.61 -4.13 -9.06
N VAL A 97 -9.89 -3.85 -9.32
CA VAL A 97 -10.94 -3.80 -8.30
C VAL A 97 -11.18 -5.17 -7.67
N VAL A 98 -11.25 -6.23 -8.48
CA VAL A 98 -11.47 -7.60 -7.98
C VAL A 98 -10.28 -8.05 -7.13
N THR A 99 -9.05 -7.86 -7.62
CA THR A 99 -7.84 -8.21 -6.85
C THR A 99 -7.76 -7.42 -5.55
N LEU A 100 -7.99 -6.10 -5.61
CA LEU A 100 -8.01 -5.25 -4.42
C LEU A 100 -9.08 -5.70 -3.42
N PHE A 101 -10.29 -6.03 -3.89
CA PHE A 101 -11.38 -6.48 -3.02
C PHE A 101 -11.02 -7.77 -2.26
N VAL A 102 -10.43 -8.75 -2.96
CA VAL A 102 -9.96 -10.00 -2.33
C VAL A 102 -8.89 -9.70 -1.27
N GLN A 103 -7.96 -8.80 -1.57
CA GLN A 103 -6.89 -8.42 -0.64
C GLN A 103 -7.40 -7.65 0.57
N LEU A 104 -8.34 -6.71 0.38
CA LEU A 104 -8.96 -5.99 1.47
C LEU A 104 -9.74 -6.93 2.40
N SER A 105 -10.23 -8.04 1.87
CA SER A 105 -10.94 -9.06 2.65
C SER A 105 -9.98 -10.03 3.35
N TYR A 106 -8.67 -9.97 3.11
CA TYR A 106 -7.71 -10.93 3.66
C TYR A 106 -7.31 -10.58 5.10
N TYR A 107 -7.12 -11.60 5.95
CA TYR A 107 -6.89 -11.44 7.39
C TYR A 107 -5.61 -10.70 7.78
N ALA A 108 -4.64 -10.59 6.88
CA ALA A 108 -3.39 -9.92 7.17
C ALA A 108 -3.31 -8.62 6.37
N PRO A 109 -3.22 -7.44 7.01
CA PRO A 109 -2.63 -6.26 6.36
C PRO A 109 -1.13 -6.47 6.11
N GLY A 110 -0.51 -7.34 6.92
CA GLY A 110 0.90 -7.73 6.94
C GLY A 110 1.61 -7.26 8.24
N TRP A 111 2.91 -7.53 8.37
CA TRP A 111 3.68 -7.20 9.59
C TRP A 111 5.17 -6.98 9.28
N VAL A 112 5.66 -5.84 9.77
CA VAL A 112 6.80 -5.01 9.34
C VAL A 112 6.97 -4.94 7.82
N GLN A 113 6.35 -3.94 7.21
CA GLN A 113 6.42 -3.73 5.76
C GLN A 113 6.40 -2.24 5.37
N PHE A 114 7.05 -1.93 4.25
CA PHE A 114 7.02 -0.60 3.65
C PHE A 114 5.93 -0.54 2.58
N GLY A 115 4.85 0.19 2.86
CA GLY A 115 3.67 0.23 1.99
C GLY A 115 2.72 -0.95 2.20
N PRO A 116 1.63 -1.07 1.42
CA PRO A 116 0.67 -2.15 1.57
C PRO A 116 1.16 -3.41 0.80
N ARG A 117 1.41 -4.52 1.52
CA ARG A 117 2.05 -5.74 1.02
C ARG A 117 1.47 -6.29 -0.27
N TYR A 118 0.16 -6.43 -0.36
CA TYR A 118 -0.45 -7.08 -1.52
C TYR A 118 -0.64 -6.11 -2.70
N THR A 119 -0.19 -4.85 -2.60
CA THR A 119 -0.23 -3.94 -3.74
C THR A 119 0.49 -4.52 -4.97
N ALA A 120 1.52 -5.32 -4.76
CA ALA A 120 2.26 -6.00 -5.82
C ALA A 120 1.37 -6.79 -6.80
N ASP A 121 0.24 -7.36 -6.37
CA ASP A 121 -0.57 -8.23 -7.23
C ASP A 121 -1.39 -7.44 -8.25
N PHE A 122 -1.70 -6.17 -8.00
CA PHE A 122 -2.41 -5.29 -8.95
C PHE A 122 -1.53 -4.14 -9.50
N MET A 123 -0.34 -3.94 -8.93
CA MET A 123 0.57 -2.87 -9.31
C MET A 123 0.94 -2.88 -10.81
N PRO A 124 1.25 -4.01 -11.47
CA PRO A 124 1.58 -4.01 -12.91
C PRO A 124 0.43 -3.44 -13.76
N ILE A 125 -0.81 -3.82 -13.44
CA ILE A 125 -1.99 -3.35 -14.16
C ILE A 125 -2.24 -1.86 -13.87
N LEU A 126 -2.10 -1.45 -12.61
CA LEU A 126 -2.23 -0.06 -12.21
C LEU A 126 -1.17 0.84 -12.89
N TYR A 127 0.03 0.31 -13.11
CA TYR A 127 1.09 0.97 -13.85
C TYR A 127 0.72 1.16 -15.33
N LEU A 128 0.19 0.13 -16.00
CA LEU A 128 -0.30 0.23 -17.37
C LEU A 128 -1.41 1.28 -17.50
N LEU A 129 -2.38 1.29 -16.58
CA LEU A 129 -3.45 2.29 -16.51
C LEU A 129 -2.90 3.69 -16.32
N THR A 130 -1.84 3.84 -15.52
CA THR A 130 -1.14 5.11 -15.29
C THR A 130 -0.43 5.59 -16.56
N LEU A 131 0.32 4.73 -17.24
CA LEU A 131 0.98 5.06 -18.50
C LEU A 131 -0.04 5.49 -19.57
N TYR A 132 -1.13 4.74 -19.69
CA TYR A 132 -2.21 5.08 -20.61
C TYR A 132 -2.88 6.40 -20.27
N ALA A 133 -3.06 6.70 -18.97
CA ALA A 133 -3.62 7.97 -18.53
C ALA A 133 -2.72 9.18 -18.83
N LEU A 134 -1.40 8.98 -18.83
CA LEU A 134 -0.43 10.03 -19.11
C LEU A 134 -0.39 10.40 -20.60
N ASN A 135 -0.69 9.45 -21.50
CA ASN A 135 -0.85 9.55 -22.97
C ASN A 135 -0.12 10.72 -23.66
N ARG A 136 1.15 10.92 -23.33
CA ARG A 136 1.97 12.01 -23.86
C ARG A 136 3.39 11.50 -24.08
N PRO A 137 4.07 12.00 -25.13
CA PRO A 137 5.44 11.58 -25.42
C PRO A 137 6.44 12.02 -24.33
N LYS A 138 6.10 13.02 -23.52
CA LYS A 138 6.94 13.52 -22.42
C LYS A 138 6.11 13.83 -21.18
N LEU A 139 6.67 13.50 -20.01
CA LEU A 139 6.12 13.89 -18.72
C LEU A 139 6.20 15.40 -18.52
N THR A 140 5.15 15.98 -17.95
CA THR A 140 5.12 17.38 -17.52
C THR A 140 6.11 17.64 -16.39
N GLY A 141 6.54 18.89 -16.20
CA GLY A 141 7.44 19.26 -15.09
C GLY A 141 6.87 18.85 -13.72
N PHE A 142 5.57 19.08 -13.50
CA PHE A 142 4.89 18.68 -12.27
C PHE A 142 4.92 17.16 -12.04
N GLN A 143 4.70 16.34 -13.07
CA GLN A 143 4.78 14.87 -12.96
C GLN A 143 6.18 14.40 -12.60
N LYS A 144 7.22 15.00 -13.19
CA LYS A 144 8.61 14.70 -12.85
C LYS A 144 8.90 15.06 -11.40
N ILE A 145 8.52 16.26 -10.96
CA ILE A 145 8.68 16.69 -9.57
C ILE A 145 7.97 15.72 -8.61
N LEU A 146 6.72 15.35 -8.89
CA LEU A 146 5.95 14.44 -8.06
C LEU A 146 6.66 13.07 -7.90
N ILE A 147 7.14 12.50 -9.01
CA ILE A 147 7.87 11.22 -9.00
C ILE A 147 9.18 11.37 -8.21
N THR A 148 9.98 12.40 -8.49
CA THR A 148 11.26 12.62 -7.82
C THR A 148 11.08 12.83 -6.31
N VAL A 149 10.14 13.69 -5.90
CA VAL A 149 9.86 13.96 -4.48
C VAL A 149 9.36 12.70 -3.78
N SER A 150 8.46 11.93 -4.41
CA SER A 150 7.99 10.64 -3.87
C SER A 150 9.14 9.65 -3.70
N SER A 151 10.04 9.52 -4.69
CA SER A 151 11.20 8.64 -4.58
C SER A 151 12.15 9.05 -3.46
N LEU A 152 12.45 10.35 -3.32
CA LEU A 152 13.29 10.88 -2.24
C LEU A 152 12.63 10.67 -0.87
N PHE A 153 11.31 10.87 -0.77
CA PHE A 153 10.55 10.64 0.44
C PHE A 153 10.57 9.17 0.87
N ASN A 154 10.45 8.23 -0.08
CA ASN A 154 10.56 6.81 0.21
C ASN A 154 11.97 6.43 0.69
N VAL A 155 13.02 6.96 0.06
CA VAL A 155 14.41 6.76 0.50
C VAL A 155 14.61 7.27 1.91
N TYR A 156 14.10 8.46 2.22
CA TYR A 156 14.18 9.05 3.55
C TYR A 156 13.52 8.16 4.62
N LEU A 157 12.31 7.67 4.37
CA LEU A 157 11.58 6.81 5.32
C LEU A 157 12.25 5.45 5.49
N LEU A 158 12.80 4.86 4.43
CA LEU A 158 13.54 3.61 4.50
C LEU A 158 14.83 3.78 5.32
N THR A 159 15.62 4.82 5.05
CA THR A 159 16.82 5.13 5.83
C THR A 159 16.48 5.40 7.30
N THR A 160 15.38 6.11 7.56
CA THR A 160 14.90 6.36 8.93
C THR A 160 14.62 5.05 9.67
N HIS A 161 13.96 4.10 9.04
CA HIS A 161 13.66 2.81 9.66
C HIS A 161 14.94 2.03 10.00
N ILE A 162 15.92 2.02 9.09
CA ILE A 162 17.23 1.40 9.32
C ILE A 162 17.94 2.06 10.52
N LEU A 163 17.92 3.39 10.60
CA LEU A 163 18.54 4.15 11.70
C LEU A 163 17.86 3.94 13.05
N LEU A 164 16.58 3.57 13.09
CA LEU A 164 15.85 3.31 14.33
C LEU A 164 16.02 1.87 14.83
N GLN A 165 16.49 0.95 13.99
CA GLN A 165 16.74 -0.45 14.33
C GLN A 165 18.20 -0.75 14.72
N GLY A 166 19.14 0.11 14.31
CA GLY A 166 20.56 0.02 14.69
C GLY A 166 20.87 0.80 15.96
#